data_AF-A0A8T4WUS5-F1
#
_entry.id   AF-A0A8T4WUS5-F1
#
_cell.length_a   1.000
_cell.length_b   1.000
_cell.length_c   1.000
_cell.angle_alpha   90.00
_cell.angle_beta   90.00
_cell.angle_gamma   90.00
#
_symmetry.space_group_name_H-M   'P 1'
#
loop_
_entity.id
_entity.type
_entity.pdbx_description
1 polymer ?
#
loop_
_entity_poly.entity_id
_entity_poly.type
_entity_poly.pdbx_seq_one_letter_code
_entity_poly.pdbx_strand_id
1 'polypeptide(L)'
;MWVTVFKKEDLHPKIEKKLLELLEEIDEKDDTFKYVENADEFRIYSRTENNAQSRGKWVLERLGVFKGGKKIFDIDYSVSFVEGMVEKKADLHVRTTASDGVFRPEEAVRLAEENGMEAIAIVDHDTIAGIEPAISATEYHDVEVIPGVELCYEREPKGVHIIGYFIDWEDPNLQEKLKQFQDSRRNRMNQILDKLSEIGIDISPHQVLREAGEGDVISRLHIARAMMKSSVHVNSVGEAFEKYLSSGKPAFVKKFQLQPPELIKLIKDAGGVPALAHPKFSEAEEELPLFARLGLKAIEVKHPSHTEEDVKYFKKLAHKYGLIQVGGTDWHGIEQEVGDENVPYDAVESLKELKTS
;
A
#
# COMPACT_ATOMS: atom_id res chain seq x y z
N MET A 1 -14.29 -2.91 41.57
CA MET A 1 -14.75 -2.00 40.50
C MET A 1 -13.56 -1.80 39.61
N TRP A 2 -13.50 -2.51 38.49
CA TRP A 2 -12.44 -2.31 37.50
C TRP A 2 -12.97 -1.29 36.50
N VAL A 3 -12.16 -0.28 36.19
CA VAL A 3 -12.47 0.72 35.16
C VAL A 3 -11.69 0.31 33.93
N THR A 4 -12.39 -0.02 32.85
CA THR A 4 -11.76 -0.22 31.55
C THR A 4 -12.14 0.98 30.68
N VAL A 5 -11.15 1.80 30.37
CA VAL A 5 -11.30 2.93 29.44
C VAL A 5 -10.95 2.41 28.05
N PHE A 6 -11.85 2.60 27.09
CA PHE A 6 -11.56 2.30 25.69
C PHE A 6 -11.27 3.61 24.96
N LYS A 7 -10.16 3.66 24.24
CA LYS A 7 -9.90 4.78 23.35
C LYS A 7 -10.72 4.61 22.08
N LYS A 8 -11.14 5.71 21.48
CA LYS A 8 -11.96 5.70 20.25
C LYS A 8 -11.32 4.90 19.11
N GLU A 9 -9.99 5.00 19.01
CA GLU A 9 -9.14 4.30 18.04
C GLU A 9 -9.10 2.77 18.21
N ASP A 10 -9.49 2.25 19.39
CA ASP A 10 -9.54 0.81 19.67
C ASP A 10 -10.93 0.20 19.37
N LEU A 11 -11.93 1.02 19.01
CA LEU A 11 -13.29 0.57 18.74
C LEU A 11 -13.43 0.14 17.28
N HIS A 12 -14.01 -1.04 17.07
CA HIS A 12 -14.40 -1.49 15.75
C HIS A 12 -15.42 -0.52 15.11
N PRO A 13 -15.29 -0.12 13.82
CA PRO A 13 -16.12 0.91 13.19
C PRO A 13 -17.64 0.67 13.28
N LYS A 14 -18.09 -0.59 13.22
CA LYS A 14 -19.51 -0.96 13.42
C LYS A 14 -20.03 -0.65 14.83
N ILE A 15 -19.19 -0.76 15.85
CA ILE A 15 -19.53 -0.45 17.25
C ILE A 15 -19.55 1.07 17.43
N GLU A 16 -18.56 1.77 16.87
CA GLU A 16 -18.53 3.24 16.84
C GLU A 16 -19.79 3.80 16.18
N LYS A 17 -20.15 3.32 14.99
CA LYS A 17 -21.34 3.75 14.25
C LYS A 17 -22.62 3.56 15.07
N LYS A 18 -22.78 2.40 15.72
CA LYS A 18 -23.98 2.09 16.52
C LYS A 18 -24.05 2.90 17.81
N LEU A 19 -22.91 3.22 18.42
CA LEU A 19 -22.82 4.16 19.55
C LEU A 19 -23.19 5.57 19.12
N LEU A 20 -22.74 6.02 17.95
CA LEU A 20 -23.09 7.32 17.39
C LEU A 20 -24.59 7.41 17.05
N GLU A 21 -25.16 6.38 16.40
CA GLU A 21 -26.61 6.29 16.12
C GLU A 21 -27.45 6.34 17.41
N LEU A 22 -27.03 5.65 18.48
CA LEU A 22 -27.69 5.71 19.79
C LEU A 22 -27.58 7.09 20.45
N LEU A 23 -26.48 7.81 20.21
CA LEU A 23 -26.27 9.16 20.74
C LEU A 23 -27.08 10.20 19.94
N GLU A 24 -27.27 9.98 18.64
CA GLU A 24 -28.15 10.79 17.78
C GLU A 24 -29.63 10.61 18.13
N GLU A 25 -30.10 9.38 18.44
CA GLU A 25 -31.48 9.16 18.92
C GLU A 25 -31.78 9.86 20.27
N ILE A 26 -30.74 10.17 21.05
CA ILE A 26 -30.87 10.89 22.33
C ILE A 26 -30.91 12.41 22.12
N ASP A 27 -30.44 12.91 20.98
CA ASP A 27 -30.32 14.35 20.67
C ASP A 27 -31.67 15.03 20.34
N GLU A 28 -32.72 14.26 20.01
CA GLU A 28 -34.00 14.86 19.61
C GLU A 28 -34.93 15.26 20.78
N LYS A 29 -34.60 15.00 22.06
CA LYS A 29 -35.56 15.23 23.17
C LYS A 29 -35.09 15.91 24.45
N ASP A 30 -33.82 16.23 24.65
CA ASP A 30 -33.42 16.86 25.92
C ASP A 30 -32.12 17.67 25.83
N ASP A 31 -32.21 18.97 26.13
CA ASP A 31 -31.14 19.99 26.10
C ASP A 31 -30.07 19.81 27.23
N THR A 32 -29.99 18.61 27.81
CA THR A 32 -29.17 18.27 28.99
C THR A 32 -27.99 17.33 28.70
N PHE A 33 -27.80 16.93 27.45
CA PHE A 33 -26.60 16.26 26.94
C PHE A 33 -25.71 17.30 26.25
N LYS A 34 -24.52 17.53 26.81
CA LYS A 34 -23.46 18.24 26.08
C LYS A 34 -22.43 17.21 25.66
N TYR A 35 -22.31 17.00 24.34
CA TYR A 35 -21.08 16.52 23.73
C TYR A 35 -19.95 17.44 24.21
N VAL A 36 -19.09 16.93 25.08
CA VAL A 36 -17.82 17.59 25.39
C VAL A 36 -16.78 16.83 24.60
N GLU A 37 -16.43 17.40 23.45
CA GLU A 37 -15.24 17.05 22.71
C GLU A 37 -14.00 17.32 23.58
N ASN A 38 -13.70 16.40 24.49
CA ASN A 38 -12.32 16.14 24.84
C ASN A 38 -11.98 14.89 24.05
N ALA A 39 -11.33 15.12 22.92
CA ALA A 39 -10.96 14.12 21.93
C ALA A 39 -10.42 12.84 22.60
N ASP A 40 -10.90 11.69 22.11
CA ASP A 40 -10.23 10.38 22.15
C ASP A 40 -10.67 9.30 23.17
N GLU A 41 -11.60 9.55 24.12
CA GLU A 41 -11.98 8.52 25.12
C GLU A 41 -13.48 8.25 25.28
N PHE A 42 -13.87 6.97 25.24
CA PHE A 42 -15.17 6.49 25.76
C PHE A 42 -14.96 5.82 27.12
N ARG A 43 -15.65 6.31 28.16
CA ARG A 43 -15.55 5.73 29.51
C ARG A 43 -16.75 4.82 29.79
N ILE A 44 -16.48 3.52 29.83
CA ILE A 44 -17.48 2.48 30.02
C ILE A 44 -17.23 1.79 31.37
N TYR A 45 -18.28 1.63 32.19
CA TYR A 45 -18.18 0.97 33.50
C TYR A 45 -18.75 -0.44 33.42
N SER A 46 -17.90 -1.45 33.63
CA SER A 46 -18.27 -2.86 33.69
C SER A 46 -18.18 -3.38 35.13
N ARG A 47 -19.19 -4.15 35.56
CA ARG A 47 -19.18 -4.90 36.82
C ARG A 47 -19.28 -6.39 36.48
N THR A 48 -18.16 -7.03 36.20
CA THR A 48 -18.13 -8.48 35.98
C THR A 48 -18.05 -9.23 37.32
N GLU A 49 -19.02 -10.11 37.57
CA GLU A 49 -18.80 -11.31 38.38
C GLU A 49 -18.30 -12.39 37.42
N ASN A 50 -17.08 -12.88 37.66
CA ASN A 50 -16.48 -13.97 36.89
C ASN A 50 -17.41 -15.18 36.92
N ASN A 51 -17.90 -15.60 35.76
CA ASN A 51 -18.30 -16.99 35.56
C ASN A 51 -18.25 -17.39 34.08
N ALA A 52 -17.66 -18.56 33.87
CA ALA A 52 -17.70 -19.42 32.68
C ALA A 52 -16.74 -19.11 31.52
N GLN A 53 -15.63 -19.85 31.54
CA GLN A 53 -15.19 -20.60 30.36
C GLN A 53 -16.41 -21.33 29.76
N SER A 54 -16.96 -20.85 28.65
CA SER A 54 -17.86 -21.67 27.83
C SER A 54 -17.79 -21.25 26.37
N ARG A 55 -17.48 -22.25 25.54
CA ARG A 55 -17.36 -22.22 24.08
C ARG A 55 -18.63 -21.67 23.43
N GLY A 56 -18.46 -20.77 22.45
CA GLY A 56 -19.49 -20.44 21.45
C GLY A 56 -20.82 -19.85 21.94
N LYS A 57 -20.89 -19.17 23.09
CA LYS A 57 -22.11 -18.51 23.54
C LYS A 57 -22.02 -16.98 23.54
N TRP A 58 -23.05 -16.35 22.99
CA TRP A 58 -23.37 -14.93 23.11
C TRP A 58 -23.25 -14.49 24.57
N VAL A 59 -22.27 -13.62 24.87
CA VAL A 59 -22.17 -13.01 26.20
C VAL A 59 -23.05 -11.76 26.15
N LEU A 60 -24.24 -11.85 26.74
CA LEU A 60 -25.05 -10.67 27.03
C LEU A 60 -24.43 -9.94 28.22
N GLU A 61 -23.76 -8.83 27.93
CA GLU A 61 -23.18 -7.94 28.92
C GLU A 61 -24.08 -6.71 29.09
N ARG A 62 -24.07 -6.12 30.29
CA ARG A 62 -24.94 -4.99 30.65
C ARG A 62 -24.08 -3.79 31.04
N LEU A 63 -24.12 -2.71 30.25
CA LEU A 63 -23.44 -1.44 30.54
C LEU A 63 -24.35 -0.54 31.36
N GLY A 64 -23.89 -0.14 32.54
CA GLY A 64 -24.54 0.93 33.28
C GLY A 64 -24.09 2.29 32.75
N VAL A 65 -25.04 3.14 32.35
CA VAL A 65 -24.79 4.54 32.00
C VAL A 65 -24.98 5.40 33.25
N PHE A 66 -23.98 6.20 33.62
CA PHE A 66 -23.97 6.99 34.86
C PHE A 66 -23.73 8.49 34.58
N LYS A 67 -24.36 9.37 35.37
CA LYS A 67 -24.15 10.82 35.38
C LYS A 67 -23.95 11.32 36.81
N GLY A 68 -22.86 12.06 37.06
CA GLY A 68 -22.54 12.57 38.40
C GLY A 68 -22.45 11.47 39.48
N GLY A 69 -22.05 10.25 39.10
CA GLY A 69 -22.00 9.09 39.99
C GLY A 69 -23.33 8.33 40.17
N LYS A 70 -24.43 8.77 39.53
CA LYS A 70 -25.75 8.12 39.61
C LYS A 70 -26.07 7.37 38.32
N LYS A 71 -26.50 6.11 38.40
CA LYS A 71 -26.90 5.30 37.24
C LYS A 71 -28.21 5.83 36.66
N ILE A 72 -28.27 6.04 35.34
CA ILE A 72 -29.45 6.50 34.62
C ILE A 72 -30.16 5.32 33.95
N PHE A 73 -29.46 4.50 33.15
CA PHE A 73 -30.04 3.33 32.51
C PHE A 73 -28.99 2.25 32.23
N ASP A 74 -29.45 1.07 31.81
CA ASP A 74 -28.62 -0.05 31.39
C ASP A 74 -28.73 -0.27 29.87
N ILE A 75 -27.61 -0.56 29.21
CA ILE A 75 -27.57 -1.02 27.82
C ILE A 75 -27.18 -2.50 27.86
N ASP A 76 -28.10 -3.36 27.43
CA ASP A 76 -27.80 -4.76 27.18
C ASP A 76 -27.14 -4.86 25.78
N TYR A 77 -25.93 -5.41 25.72
CA TYR A 77 -25.22 -5.68 24.47
C TYR A 77 -24.75 -7.12 24.47
N SER A 78 -24.61 -7.69 23.28
CA SER A 78 -24.07 -9.04 23.13
C SER A 78 -22.78 -8.98 22.33
N VAL A 79 -21.68 -9.49 22.89
CA VAL A 79 -20.45 -9.75 22.13
C VAL A 79 -20.50 -11.20 21.67
N SER A 80 -20.56 -11.40 20.35
CA SER A 80 -20.35 -12.70 19.74
C SER A 80 -18.85 -12.85 19.45
N PHE A 81 -18.16 -13.68 20.23
CA PHE A 81 -16.84 -14.17 19.83
C PHE A 81 -17.06 -15.19 18.72
N VAL A 82 -16.77 -14.79 17.49
CA VAL A 82 -16.67 -15.74 16.38
C VAL A 82 -15.34 -16.46 16.58
N GLU A 83 -15.40 -17.70 17.09
CA GLU A 83 -14.28 -18.63 17.02
C GLU A 83 -13.90 -18.77 15.54
N GLY A 84 -12.78 -18.14 15.14
CA GLY A 84 -12.25 -18.23 13.77
C GLY A 84 -12.16 -16.93 12.95
N MET A 85 -12.35 -15.73 13.51
CA MET A 85 -11.94 -14.51 12.77
C MET A 85 -10.41 -14.38 12.80
N VAL A 86 -9.74 -15.13 11.92
CA VAL A 86 -8.45 -14.67 11.40
C VAL A 86 -8.76 -13.34 10.72
N GLU A 87 -8.17 -12.25 11.22
CA GLU A 87 -8.27 -10.96 10.55
C GLU A 87 -7.74 -11.15 9.13
N LYS A 88 -8.62 -11.08 8.14
CA LYS A 88 -8.23 -11.19 6.73
C LYS A 88 -7.32 -10.01 6.41
N LYS A 89 -6.15 -10.32 5.84
CA LYS A 89 -5.09 -9.35 5.56
C LYS A 89 -4.78 -9.32 4.09
N ALA A 90 -4.34 -8.15 3.63
CA ALA A 90 -3.85 -7.98 2.28
C ALA A 90 -2.52 -7.24 2.28
N ASP A 91 -1.64 -7.67 1.37
CA ASP A 91 -0.41 -6.96 1.02
C ASP A 91 -0.59 -6.30 -0.35
N LEU A 92 -0.79 -4.99 -0.36
CA LEU A 92 -1.15 -4.27 -1.58
C LEU A 92 0.07 -3.70 -2.33
N HIS A 93 1.28 -4.17 -2.02
CA HIS A 93 2.48 -3.66 -2.68
C HIS A 93 3.52 -4.76 -2.88
N VAL A 94 3.25 -5.66 -3.83
CA VAL A 94 4.13 -6.81 -4.14
C VAL A 94 4.71 -6.68 -5.53
N ARG A 95 6.03 -6.85 -5.66
CA ARG A 95 6.75 -6.88 -6.94
C ARG A 95 7.31 -8.27 -7.24
N THR A 96 7.52 -8.53 -8.52
CA THR A 96 7.92 -9.84 -9.04
C THR A 96 9.12 -9.69 -9.97
N THR A 97 9.59 -10.81 -10.53
CA THR A 97 10.59 -10.82 -11.60
C THR A 97 10.15 -10.10 -12.86
N ALA A 98 8.87 -9.71 -13.02
CA ALA A 98 8.44 -8.91 -14.15
C ALA A 98 9.06 -7.49 -14.15
N SER A 99 9.41 -6.94 -12.98
CA SER A 99 10.21 -5.72 -12.87
C SER A 99 11.55 -5.90 -12.15
N ASP A 100 11.55 -5.82 -10.81
CA ASP A 100 12.74 -5.67 -9.97
C ASP A 100 12.70 -6.54 -8.70
N GLY A 101 11.65 -7.34 -8.53
CA GLY A 101 11.59 -8.41 -7.53
C GLY A 101 12.39 -9.64 -7.95
N VAL A 102 12.63 -10.56 -7.01
CA VAL A 102 13.44 -11.76 -7.25
C VAL A 102 12.65 -13.05 -7.40
N PHE A 103 11.36 -13.03 -7.06
CA PHE A 103 10.45 -14.19 -7.15
C PHE A 103 9.50 -14.03 -8.34
N ARG A 104 9.18 -15.17 -8.96
CA ARG A 104 8.19 -15.19 -10.04
C ARG A 104 6.79 -14.83 -9.51
N PRO A 105 5.90 -14.29 -10.36
CA PRO A 105 4.55 -13.92 -9.91
C PRO A 105 3.79 -15.08 -9.25
N GLU A 106 3.93 -16.29 -9.76
CA GLU A 106 3.30 -17.50 -9.19
C GLU A 106 3.89 -17.87 -7.82
N GLU A 107 5.20 -17.66 -7.64
CA GLU A 107 5.86 -17.88 -6.36
C GLU A 107 5.42 -16.85 -5.32
N ALA A 108 5.20 -15.60 -5.72
CA ALA A 108 4.68 -14.56 -4.84
C ALA A 108 3.29 -14.92 -4.29
N VAL A 109 2.40 -15.48 -5.14
CA VAL A 109 1.07 -15.95 -4.72
C VAL A 109 1.17 -17.12 -3.74
N ARG A 110 2.04 -18.11 -4.02
CA ARG A 110 2.29 -19.22 -3.09
C ARG A 110 2.79 -18.74 -1.73
N LEU A 111 3.77 -17.83 -1.71
CA LEU A 111 4.34 -17.29 -0.48
C LEU A 111 3.32 -16.46 0.31
N ALA A 112 2.45 -15.73 -0.38
CA ALA A 112 1.36 -14.99 0.24
C ALA A 112 0.38 -15.93 0.98
N GLU A 113 0.02 -17.08 0.37
CA GLU A 113 -0.81 -18.10 1.00
C GLU A 113 -0.11 -18.70 2.24
N GLU A 114 1.18 -19.06 2.09
CA GLU A 114 2.01 -19.59 3.18
C GLU A 114 2.10 -18.61 4.37
N ASN A 115 2.07 -17.31 4.10
CA ASN A 115 2.09 -16.23 5.09
C ASN A 115 0.69 -15.79 5.56
N GLY A 116 -0.37 -16.46 5.12
CA GLY A 116 -1.74 -16.24 5.58
C GLY A 116 -2.38 -14.94 5.07
N MET A 117 -1.96 -14.46 3.90
CA MET A 117 -2.62 -13.33 3.22
C MET A 117 -3.87 -13.82 2.49
N GLU A 118 -4.94 -13.03 2.56
CA GLU A 118 -6.17 -13.25 1.79
C GLU A 118 -6.07 -12.64 0.39
N ALA A 119 -5.32 -11.54 0.26
CA ALA A 119 -5.11 -10.88 -1.02
C ALA A 119 -3.69 -10.33 -1.15
N ILE A 120 -3.21 -10.26 -2.38
CA ILE A 120 -2.03 -9.48 -2.74
C ILE A 120 -2.29 -8.62 -3.97
N ALA A 121 -1.64 -7.46 -4.07
CA ALA A 121 -1.60 -6.70 -5.32
C ALA A 121 -0.24 -6.82 -6.00
N ILE A 122 -0.25 -7.31 -7.24
CA ILE A 122 0.94 -7.32 -8.08
C ILE A 122 1.07 -5.95 -8.74
N VAL A 123 2.10 -5.20 -8.38
CA VAL A 123 2.29 -3.80 -8.78
C VAL A 123 3.71 -3.56 -9.31
N ASP A 124 4.12 -4.39 -10.28
CA ASP A 124 5.42 -4.27 -10.93
C ASP A 124 5.63 -2.88 -11.57
N HIS A 125 6.89 -2.43 -11.63
CA HIS A 125 7.26 -1.11 -12.13
C HIS A 125 7.04 -0.97 -13.63
N ASP A 126 6.18 -0.05 -14.07
CA ASP A 126 5.94 0.27 -15.48
C ASP A 126 5.67 -0.98 -16.37
N THR A 127 5.12 -2.06 -15.80
CA THR A 127 4.76 -3.29 -16.53
C THR A 127 3.59 -4.01 -15.88
N ILE A 128 2.86 -4.78 -16.68
CA ILE A 128 1.73 -5.63 -16.27
C ILE A 128 2.03 -7.13 -16.49
N ALA A 129 3.26 -7.46 -16.89
CA ALA A 129 3.63 -8.83 -17.27
C ALA A 129 3.53 -9.84 -16.11
N GLY A 130 3.54 -9.36 -14.86
CA GLY A 130 3.35 -10.21 -13.68
C GLY A 130 1.90 -10.58 -13.38
N ILE A 131 0.92 -9.88 -13.98
CA ILE A 131 -0.49 -10.03 -13.61
C ILE A 131 -1.06 -11.39 -14.04
N GLU A 132 -0.97 -11.74 -15.34
CA GLU A 132 -1.56 -12.97 -15.86
C GLU A 132 -0.99 -14.25 -15.20
N PRO A 133 0.33 -14.40 -15.01
CA PRO A 133 0.88 -15.55 -14.30
C PRO A 133 0.44 -15.60 -12.83
N ALA A 134 0.38 -14.47 -12.13
CA ALA A 134 -0.11 -14.43 -10.75
C ALA A 134 -1.59 -14.82 -10.65
N ILE A 135 -2.45 -14.30 -11.53
CA ILE A 135 -3.87 -14.71 -11.59
C ILE A 135 -3.98 -16.21 -11.89
N SER A 136 -3.15 -16.75 -12.78
CA SER A 136 -3.16 -18.19 -13.09
C SER A 136 -2.80 -19.05 -11.87
N ALA A 137 -1.93 -18.55 -10.98
CA ALA A 137 -1.56 -19.26 -9.76
C ALA A 137 -2.72 -19.40 -8.76
N THR A 138 -3.80 -18.60 -8.86
CA THR A 138 -4.98 -18.73 -8.00
C THR A 138 -5.81 -19.98 -8.30
N GLU A 139 -5.51 -20.72 -9.36
CA GLU A 139 -6.08 -22.06 -9.57
C GLU A 139 -5.60 -23.07 -8.51
N TYR A 140 -4.45 -22.82 -7.89
CA TYR A 140 -3.79 -23.71 -6.94
C TYR A 140 -3.66 -23.14 -5.53
N HIS A 141 -3.85 -21.82 -5.37
CA HIS A 141 -3.67 -21.09 -4.12
C HIS A 141 -4.91 -20.23 -3.81
N ASP A 142 -5.37 -20.22 -2.56
CA ASP A 142 -6.54 -19.47 -2.11
C ASP A 142 -6.16 -18.03 -1.69
N VAL A 143 -5.64 -17.27 -2.65
CA VAL A 143 -5.24 -15.85 -2.49
C VAL A 143 -5.84 -15.04 -3.62
N GLU A 144 -6.53 -13.95 -3.29
CA GLU A 144 -7.02 -13.01 -4.29
C GLU A 144 -5.85 -12.19 -4.87
N VAL A 145 -5.67 -12.24 -6.18
CA VAL A 145 -4.69 -11.41 -6.88
C VAL A 145 -5.35 -10.15 -7.43
N ILE A 146 -4.90 -9.00 -6.94
CA ILE A 146 -5.34 -7.68 -7.39
C ILE A 146 -4.41 -7.25 -8.53
N PRO A 147 -4.96 -7.04 -9.74
CA PRO A 147 -4.18 -6.61 -10.89
C PRO A 147 -3.80 -5.14 -10.71
N GLY A 148 -2.50 -4.85 -10.72
CA GLY A 148 -2.01 -3.50 -10.52
C GLY A 148 -0.73 -3.18 -11.29
N VAL A 149 -0.31 -1.93 -11.15
CA VAL A 149 0.95 -1.44 -11.73
C VAL A 149 1.46 -0.28 -10.89
N GLU A 150 2.77 -0.21 -10.63
CA GLU A 150 3.40 0.96 -10.04
C GLU A 150 4.02 1.82 -11.15
N LEU A 151 3.46 3.02 -11.36
CA LEU A 151 3.97 3.97 -12.34
C LEU A 151 4.88 4.99 -11.66
N CYS A 152 6.13 5.05 -12.09
CA CYS A 152 7.13 5.88 -11.41
C CYS A 152 7.51 7.16 -12.16
N TYR A 153 7.44 8.27 -11.44
CA TYR A 153 7.92 9.59 -11.83
C TYR A 153 9.19 9.96 -11.04
N GLU A 154 10.33 10.01 -11.72
CA GLU A 154 11.61 10.43 -11.15
C GLU A 154 11.70 11.98 -11.11
N ARG A 155 11.62 12.58 -9.92
CA ARG A 155 11.97 13.99 -9.68
C ARG A 155 13.08 14.05 -8.65
N GLU A 156 13.98 15.01 -8.79
CA GLU A 156 15.05 15.26 -7.82
C GLU A 156 14.63 16.42 -6.90
N PRO A 157 14.75 16.30 -5.58
CA PRO A 157 15.43 15.21 -4.84
C PRO A 157 14.56 13.97 -4.57
N LYS A 158 13.24 14.05 -4.79
CA LYS A 158 12.28 13.00 -4.45
C LYS A 158 11.28 12.74 -5.58
N GLY A 159 11.17 11.48 -6.00
CA GLY A 159 10.20 11.02 -6.99
C GLY A 159 8.79 10.89 -6.44
N VAL A 160 7.85 10.59 -7.32
CA VAL A 160 6.45 10.27 -6.96
C VAL A 160 6.08 8.99 -7.68
N HIS A 161 5.59 8.00 -6.93
CA HIS A 161 5.11 6.76 -7.51
C HIS A 161 3.60 6.68 -7.28
N ILE A 162 2.87 6.29 -8.33
CA ILE A 162 1.42 6.13 -8.29
C ILE A 162 1.12 4.67 -8.61
N ILE A 163 0.50 3.97 -7.68
CA ILE A 163 -0.01 2.62 -7.91
C ILE A 163 -1.39 2.73 -8.54
N GLY A 164 -1.67 1.94 -9.57
CA GLY A 164 -3.02 1.70 -10.05
C GLY A 164 -3.50 0.33 -9.60
N TYR A 165 -4.54 0.27 -8.76
CA TYR A 165 -5.19 -0.99 -8.37
C TYR A 165 -6.35 -1.31 -9.28
N PHE A 166 -6.64 -2.60 -9.46
CA PHE A 166 -7.78 -3.09 -10.23
C PHE A 166 -7.86 -2.56 -11.68
N ILE A 167 -6.72 -2.22 -12.27
CA ILE A 167 -6.62 -1.75 -13.66
C ILE A 167 -7.21 -2.77 -14.62
N ASP A 168 -7.72 -2.32 -15.75
CA ASP A 168 -7.94 -3.12 -16.95
C ASP A 168 -6.59 -3.26 -17.66
N TRP A 169 -5.89 -4.36 -17.40
CA TRP A 169 -4.57 -4.61 -17.99
C TRP A 169 -4.64 -5.03 -19.47
N GLU A 170 -5.85 -5.24 -20.00
CA GLU A 170 -6.09 -5.45 -21.44
C GLU A 170 -6.36 -4.13 -22.19
N ASP A 171 -6.47 -2.98 -21.48
CA ASP A 171 -6.67 -1.68 -22.12
C ASP A 171 -5.50 -1.34 -23.07
N PRO A 172 -5.77 -1.10 -24.36
CA PRO A 172 -4.72 -0.88 -25.34
C PRO A 172 -3.94 0.42 -25.11
N ASN A 173 -4.55 1.45 -24.53
CA ASN A 173 -3.85 2.72 -24.26
C ASN A 173 -2.84 2.55 -23.13
N LEU A 174 -3.20 1.83 -22.07
CA LEU A 174 -2.31 1.46 -20.98
C LEU A 174 -1.15 0.62 -21.52
N GLN A 175 -1.42 -0.45 -22.27
CA GLN A 175 -0.38 -1.31 -22.84
C GLN A 175 0.58 -0.54 -23.76
N GLU A 176 0.05 0.33 -24.64
CA GLU A 176 0.88 1.17 -25.49
C GLU A 176 1.77 2.10 -24.65
N LYS A 177 1.22 2.70 -23.59
CA LYS A 177 1.97 3.63 -22.74
C LYS A 177 3.08 2.93 -21.95
N LEU A 178 2.78 1.75 -21.39
CA LEU A 178 3.77 0.93 -20.68
C LEU A 178 4.90 0.49 -21.64
N LYS A 179 4.56 0.10 -22.87
CA LYS A 179 5.56 -0.20 -23.90
C LYS A 179 6.46 1.01 -24.21
N GLN A 180 5.89 2.21 -24.32
CA GLN A 180 6.68 3.45 -24.49
C GLN A 180 7.64 3.68 -23.30
N PHE A 181 7.22 3.41 -22.07
CA PHE A 181 8.08 3.50 -20.89
C PHE A 181 9.22 2.47 -20.93
N GLN A 182 8.93 1.23 -21.27
CA GLN A 182 9.91 0.15 -21.39
C GLN A 182 10.93 0.45 -22.50
N ASP A 183 10.48 0.87 -23.68
CA ASP A 183 11.37 1.23 -24.78
C ASP A 183 12.23 2.45 -24.43
N SER A 184 11.68 3.44 -23.73
CA SER A 184 12.49 4.54 -23.22
C SER A 184 13.51 4.09 -22.20
N ARG A 185 13.21 3.10 -21.35
CA ARG A 185 14.18 2.56 -20.37
C ARG A 185 15.33 1.84 -21.08
N ARG A 186 15.05 1.07 -22.13
CA ARG A 186 16.07 0.43 -22.99
C ARG A 186 16.96 1.47 -23.69
N ASN A 187 16.36 2.51 -24.27
CA ASN A 187 17.10 3.61 -24.90
C ASN A 187 17.95 4.37 -23.88
N ARG A 188 17.39 4.65 -22.70
CA ARG A 188 18.11 5.30 -21.59
C ARG A 188 19.28 4.45 -21.12
N MET A 189 19.13 3.13 -21.01
CA MET A 189 20.22 2.22 -20.68
C MET A 189 21.38 2.39 -21.66
N ASN A 190 21.13 2.33 -22.97
CA ASN A 190 22.19 2.51 -23.97
C ASN A 190 22.91 3.86 -23.81
N GLN A 191 22.18 4.95 -23.61
CA GLN A 191 22.78 6.28 -23.38
C GLN A 191 23.62 6.34 -22.09
N ILE A 192 23.22 5.63 -21.03
CA ILE A 192 24.01 5.53 -19.80
C ILE A 192 25.29 4.74 -20.07
N LEU A 193 25.21 3.62 -20.79
CA LEU A 193 26.36 2.79 -21.14
C LEU A 193 27.36 3.55 -22.02
N ASP A 194 26.88 4.34 -22.98
CA ASP A 194 27.73 5.19 -23.82
C ASP A 194 28.52 6.19 -22.95
N LYS A 195 27.85 6.88 -22.02
CA LYS A 195 28.50 7.81 -21.07
C LYS A 195 29.49 7.12 -20.14
N LEU A 196 29.21 5.90 -19.71
CA LEU A 196 30.13 5.10 -18.89
C LEU A 196 31.39 4.75 -19.70
N SER A 197 31.23 4.36 -20.97
CA SER A 197 32.35 4.05 -21.86
C SER A 197 33.25 5.27 -22.11
N GLU A 198 32.66 6.47 -22.28
CA GLU A 198 33.39 7.74 -22.41
C GLU A 198 34.34 8.03 -21.25
N ILE A 199 34.04 7.52 -20.04
CA ILE A 199 34.87 7.67 -18.84
C ILE A 199 35.66 6.40 -18.48
N GLY A 200 35.78 5.46 -19.43
CA GLY A 200 36.60 4.25 -19.31
C GLY A 200 35.93 3.08 -18.60
N ILE A 201 34.60 3.08 -18.46
CA ILE A 201 33.83 2.02 -17.82
C ILE A 201 33.01 1.27 -18.87
N ASP A 202 33.54 0.15 -19.36
CA ASP A 202 32.89 -0.64 -20.41
C ASP A 202 31.97 -1.72 -19.81
N ILE A 203 30.66 -1.47 -19.89
CA ILE A 203 29.61 -2.44 -19.55
C ILE A 203 28.76 -2.69 -20.80
N SER A 204 28.65 -3.94 -21.20
CA SER A 204 27.83 -4.33 -22.36
C SER A 204 26.33 -4.35 -22.00
N PRO A 205 25.44 -4.06 -22.97
CA PRO A 205 24.00 -4.24 -22.78
C PRO A 205 23.64 -5.65 -22.29
N HIS A 206 24.30 -6.69 -22.80
CA HIS A 206 24.08 -8.07 -22.37
C HIS A 206 24.39 -8.29 -20.88
N GLN A 207 25.41 -7.63 -20.31
CA GLN A 207 25.66 -7.71 -18.86
C GLN A 207 24.50 -7.12 -18.06
N VAL A 208 23.92 -6.00 -18.52
CA VAL A 208 22.77 -5.38 -17.86
C VAL A 208 21.52 -6.26 -17.98
N LEU A 209 21.25 -6.80 -19.16
CA LEU A 209 20.08 -7.67 -19.40
C LEU A 209 20.12 -8.93 -18.54
N ARG A 210 21.31 -9.52 -18.30
CA ARG A 210 21.45 -10.64 -17.36
C ARG A 210 21.05 -10.28 -15.92
N GLU A 211 21.23 -9.04 -15.51
CA GLU A 211 20.80 -8.57 -14.18
C GLU A 211 19.31 -8.23 -14.11
N ALA A 212 18.68 -7.94 -15.25
CA ALA A 212 17.22 -7.75 -15.35
C ALA A 212 16.45 -9.09 -15.36
N GLY A 213 17.12 -10.19 -15.73
CA GLY A 213 16.52 -11.52 -15.73
C GLY A 213 15.45 -11.69 -16.81
N GLU A 214 14.34 -12.34 -16.44
CA GLU A 214 13.16 -12.53 -17.29
C GLU A 214 12.29 -11.26 -17.38
N GLY A 215 12.57 -10.24 -16.56
CA GLY A 215 11.84 -8.98 -16.52
C GLY A 215 12.15 -8.07 -17.71
N ASP A 216 11.10 -7.50 -18.30
CA ASP A 216 11.21 -6.59 -19.45
C ASP A 216 11.63 -5.16 -19.06
N VAL A 217 11.61 -4.84 -17.77
CA VAL A 217 11.79 -3.47 -17.26
C VAL A 217 13.23 -3.23 -16.85
N ILE A 218 13.94 -2.43 -17.65
CA ILE A 218 15.32 -2.04 -17.33
C ILE A 218 15.35 -0.84 -16.37
N SER A 219 16.15 -0.94 -15.32
CA SER A 219 16.36 0.11 -14.32
C SER A 219 17.86 0.43 -14.17
N ARG A 220 18.16 1.57 -13.54
CA ARG A 220 19.55 1.91 -13.16
C ARG A 220 20.13 0.93 -12.16
N LEU A 221 19.29 0.23 -11.39
CA LEU A 221 19.71 -0.81 -10.46
C LEU A 221 20.36 -1.99 -11.22
N HIS A 222 19.81 -2.38 -12.37
CA HIS A 222 20.41 -3.44 -13.21
C HIS A 222 21.80 -3.02 -13.73
N ILE A 223 21.96 -1.75 -14.11
CA ILE A 223 23.26 -1.20 -14.52
C ILE A 223 24.24 -1.20 -13.33
N ALA A 224 23.81 -0.75 -12.15
CA ALA A 224 24.63 -0.74 -10.94
C ALA A 224 25.08 -2.15 -10.53
N ARG A 225 24.18 -3.15 -10.59
CA ARG A 225 24.48 -4.56 -10.35
C ARG A 225 25.50 -5.10 -11.36
N ALA A 226 25.35 -4.76 -12.64
CA ALA A 226 26.28 -5.15 -13.69
C ALA A 226 27.68 -4.53 -13.48
N MET A 227 27.74 -3.25 -13.10
CA MET A 227 29.00 -2.57 -12.72
C MET A 227 29.67 -3.28 -11.55
N MET A 228 28.95 -3.54 -10.46
CA MET A 228 29.46 -4.26 -9.28
C MET A 228 29.99 -5.66 -9.63
N LYS A 229 29.23 -6.45 -10.41
CA LYS A 229 29.65 -7.81 -10.80
C LYS A 229 30.82 -7.84 -11.78
N SER A 230 30.97 -6.82 -12.62
CA SER A 230 32.16 -6.68 -13.46
C SER A 230 33.43 -6.39 -12.62
N SER A 231 33.26 -5.98 -11.35
CA SER A 231 34.34 -5.53 -10.44
C SER A 231 35.16 -4.36 -11.00
N VAL A 232 34.58 -3.61 -11.93
CA VAL A 232 35.19 -2.44 -12.56
C VAL A 232 34.71 -1.18 -11.82
N HIS A 233 35.63 -0.50 -11.12
CA HIS A 233 35.50 0.82 -10.49
C HIS A 233 34.50 1.01 -9.33
N VAL A 234 33.73 -0.02 -8.94
CA VAL A 234 32.79 0.03 -7.80
C VAL A 234 32.77 -1.28 -7.01
N ASN A 235 32.53 -1.20 -5.69
CA ASN A 235 32.46 -2.33 -4.76
C ASN A 235 31.05 -2.59 -4.21
N SER A 236 30.10 -1.70 -4.51
CA SER A 236 28.69 -1.86 -4.12
C SER A 236 27.76 -1.18 -5.12
N VAL A 237 26.48 -1.56 -5.10
CA VAL A 237 25.42 -0.86 -5.83
C VAL A 237 25.35 0.61 -5.42
N GLY A 238 25.45 0.91 -4.12
CA GLY A 238 25.44 2.28 -3.60
C GLY A 238 26.57 3.14 -4.17
N GLU A 239 27.78 2.58 -4.25
CA GLU A 239 28.95 3.27 -4.82
C GLU A 239 28.75 3.59 -6.32
N ALA A 240 28.07 2.71 -7.07
CA ALA A 240 27.74 2.97 -8.48
C ALA A 240 26.79 4.17 -8.64
N PHE A 241 25.78 4.28 -7.79
CA PHE A 241 24.88 5.44 -7.77
C PHE A 241 25.60 6.72 -7.36
N GLU A 242 26.36 6.67 -6.26
CA GLU A 242 27.07 7.82 -5.71
C GLU A 242 28.09 8.40 -6.70
N LYS A 243 28.81 7.55 -7.44
CA LYS A 243 29.85 8.00 -8.37
C LYS A 243 29.33 8.32 -9.76
N TYR A 244 28.36 7.55 -10.28
CA TYR A 244 28.08 7.54 -11.73
C TYR A 244 26.61 7.71 -12.12
N LEU A 245 25.66 7.12 -11.40
CA LEU A 245 24.30 6.91 -11.91
C LEU A 245 23.21 7.85 -11.34
N SER A 246 23.48 8.51 -10.20
CA SER A 246 22.54 9.47 -9.58
C SER A 246 22.48 10.80 -10.32
N SER A 247 21.47 11.64 -10.05
CA SER A 247 21.38 12.96 -10.68
C SER A 247 22.64 13.80 -10.48
N GLY A 248 23.02 14.51 -11.53
CA GLY A 248 24.25 15.31 -11.58
C GLY A 248 25.53 14.48 -11.69
N LYS A 249 25.47 13.14 -11.74
CA LYS A 249 26.64 12.27 -11.91
C LYS A 249 26.98 12.05 -13.39
N PRO A 250 28.22 11.65 -13.72
CA PRO A 250 28.72 11.61 -15.10
C PRO A 250 27.86 10.80 -16.08
N ALA A 251 27.34 9.65 -15.65
CA ALA A 251 26.54 8.76 -16.49
C ALA A 251 25.03 8.97 -16.35
N PHE A 252 24.58 10.04 -15.68
CA PHE A 252 23.16 10.30 -15.50
C PHE A 252 22.47 10.66 -16.82
N VAL A 253 21.34 10.02 -17.07
CA VAL A 253 20.43 10.32 -18.18
C VAL A 253 19.02 10.43 -17.62
N LYS A 254 18.29 11.48 -17.99
CA LYS A 254 16.93 11.73 -17.51
C LYS A 254 15.96 10.69 -18.10
N LYS A 255 15.06 10.15 -17.27
CA LYS A 255 14.00 9.21 -17.69
C LYS A 255 12.92 9.97 -18.48
N PHE A 256 12.42 9.37 -19.56
CA PHE A 256 11.10 9.76 -20.10
C PHE A 256 10.01 9.24 -19.16
N GLN A 257 9.05 10.08 -18.85
CA GLN A 257 8.01 9.78 -17.88
C GLN A 257 6.87 10.79 -18.04
N LEU A 258 5.67 10.38 -17.67
CA LEU A 258 4.53 11.26 -17.53
C LEU A 258 4.57 11.97 -16.16
N GLN A 259 3.99 13.17 -16.09
CA GLN A 259 3.82 13.86 -14.82
C GLN A 259 2.78 13.14 -13.93
N PRO A 260 2.83 13.26 -12.59
CA PRO A 260 1.88 12.56 -11.72
C PRO A 260 0.39 12.77 -12.06
N PRO A 261 -0.09 13.97 -12.47
CA PRO A 261 -1.45 14.16 -12.99
C PRO A 261 -1.81 13.25 -14.17
N GLU A 262 -0.87 13.05 -15.09
CA GLU A 262 -1.05 12.22 -16.27
C GLU A 262 -1.00 10.73 -15.91
N LEU A 263 -0.22 10.33 -14.90
CA LEU A 263 -0.22 8.96 -14.36
C LEU A 263 -1.55 8.60 -13.70
N ILE A 264 -2.08 9.51 -12.87
CA ILE A 264 -3.41 9.36 -12.27
C ILE A 264 -4.48 9.23 -13.36
N LYS A 265 -4.39 10.06 -14.41
CA LYS A 265 -5.31 9.97 -15.55
C LYS A 265 -5.19 8.62 -16.27
N LEU A 266 -3.98 8.16 -16.56
CA LEU A 266 -3.73 6.90 -17.25
C LEU A 266 -4.37 5.71 -16.51
N ILE A 267 -4.17 5.65 -15.18
CA ILE A 267 -4.76 4.59 -14.35
C ILE A 267 -6.30 4.63 -14.39
N LYS A 268 -6.89 5.84 -14.29
CA LYS A 268 -8.34 5.99 -14.34
C LYS A 268 -8.93 5.66 -15.70
N ASP A 269 -8.26 6.05 -16.78
CA ASP A 269 -8.69 5.73 -18.14
C ASP A 269 -8.68 4.20 -18.35
N ALA A 270 -7.75 3.49 -17.71
CA ALA A 270 -7.71 2.03 -17.64
C ALA A 270 -8.63 1.44 -16.55
N GLY A 271 -9.62 2.19 -16.04
CA GLY A 271 -10.60 1.68 -15.07
C GLY A 271 -10.07 1.35 -13.67
N GLY A 272 -8.82 1.71 -13.38
CA GLY A 272 -8.17 1.44 -12.09
C GLY A 272 -8.37 2.54 -11.04
N VAL A 273 -7.95 2.23 -9.82
CA VAL A 273 -7.99 3.10 -8.65
C VAL A 273 -6.58 3.63 -8.33
N PRO A 274 -6.29 4.92 -8.57
CA PRO A 274 -4.97 5.48 -8.32
C PRO A 274 -4.68 5.69 -6.83
N ALA A 275 -3.49 5.30 -6.40
CA ALA A 275 -2.99 5.39 -5.04
C ALA A 275 -1.60 6.02 -4.98
N LEU A 276 -1.34 6.86 -3.97
CA LEU A 276 0.00 7.39 -3.72
C LEU A 276 0.83 6.35 -2.95
N ALA A 277 1.92 5.89 -3.54
CA ALA A 277 2.84 4.94 -2.92
C ALA A 277 3.86 5.65 -2.03
N HIS A 278 4.25 4.99 -0.94
CA HIS A 278 5.29 5.32 0.04
C HIS A 278 5.58 6.82 0.18
N PRO A 279 4.55 7.62 0.56
CA PRO A 279 4.59 9.08 0.49
C PRO A 279 5.78 9.73 1.20
N LYS A 280 6.37 9.06 2.20
CA LYS A 280 7.61 9.48 2.90
C LYS A 280 8.79 9.77 1.96
N PHE A 281 8.91 9.01 0.87
CA PHE A 281 9.97 9.17 -0.12
C PHE A 281 9.64 10.21 -1.20
N SER A 282 8.43 10.76 -1.16
CA SER A 282 7.97 11.79 -2.08
C SER A 282 7.91 13.16 -1.41
N GLU A 283 7.78 14.21 -2.23
CA GLU A 283 7.30 15.53 -1.79
C GLU A 283 5.85 15.74 -2.26
N ALA A 284 5.13 14.65 -2.53
CA ALA A 284 3.77 14.69 -3.07
C ALA A 284 2.74 15.21 -2.07
N GLU A 285 3.10 15.41 -0.80
CA GLU A 285 2.18 15.88 0.24
C GLU A 285 1.57 17.25 -0.09
N GLU A 286 2.38 18.17 -0.63
CA GLU A 286 1.90 19.49 -1.06
C GLU A 286 0.99 19.39 -2.29
N GLU A 287 1.21 18.38 -3.13
CA GLU A 287 0.46 18.11 -4.35
C GLU A 287 -0.78 17.23 -4.08
N LEU A 288 -0.90 16.64 -2.89
CA LEU A 288 -1.99 15.74 -2.51
C LEU A 288 -3.40 16.35 -2.69
N PRO A 289 -3.66 17.63 -2.37
CA PRO A 289 -4.94 18.28 -2.68
C PRO A 289 -5.23 18.38 -4.18
N LEU A 290 -4.19 18.52 -5.01
CA LEU A 290 -4.35 18.49 -6.47
C LEU A 290 -4.61 17.05 -6.93
N PHE A 291 -3.84 16.08 -6.46
CA PHE A 291 -4.00 14.67 -6.84
C PHE A 291 -5.37 14.12 -6.46
N ALA A 292 -5.86 14.41 -5.26
CA ALA A 292 -7.21 14.04 -4.82
C ALA A 292 -8.29 14.62 -5.76
N ARG A 293 -8.16 15.89 -6.18
CA ARG A 293 -9.07 16.52 -7.16
C ARG A 293 -9.00 15.88 -8.55
N LEU A 294 -7.84 15.37 -8.94
CA LEU A 294 -7.66 14.67 -10.22
C LEU A 294 -8.14 13.21 -10.19
N GLY A 295 -8.45 12.70 -9.00
CA GLY A 295 -9.02 11.37 -8.80
C GLY A 295 -8.05 10.35 -8.21
N LEU A 296 -7.01 10.79 -7.50
CA LEU A 296 -6.33 9.93 -6.53
C LEU A 296 -7.34 9.52 -5.46
N LYS A 297 -7.38 8.23 -5.12
CA LYS A 297 -8.40 7.64 -4.24
C LYS A 297 -7.83 6.92 -3.04
N ALA A 298 -6.54 6.62 -3.04
CA ALA A 298 -5.88 5.89 -1.96
C ALA A 298 -4.50 6.47 -1.66
N ILE A 299 -3.99 6.18 -0.46
CA ILE A 299 -2.65 6.54 -0.02
C ILE A 299 -2.09 5.42 0.84
N GLU A 300 -0.83 5.09 0.60
CA GLU A 300 -0.11 4.11 1.40
C GLU A 300 0.21 4.67 2.78
N VAL A 301 -0.42 4.11 3.81
CA VAL A 301 -0.22 4.52 5.21
C VAL A 301 0.71 3.56 5.95
N LYS A 302 0.74 2.28 5.56
CA LYS A 302 1.65 1.25 6.09
C LYS A 302 2.64 0.84 5.02
N HIS A 303 3.91 0.92 5.37
CA HIS A 303 5.05 0.58 4.52
C HIS A 303 6.23 0.34 5.45
N PRO A 304 7.19 -0.56 5.14
CA PRO A 304 8.27 -0.92 6.07
C PRO A 304 9.16 0.26 6.48
N SER A 305 9.24 1.28 5.63
CA SER A 305 9.98 2.51 5.91
C SER A 305 9.22 3.53 6.75
N HIS A 306 7.94 3.32 7.04
CA HIS A 306 7.12 4.21 7.87
C HIS A 306 7.31 3.90 9.35
N THR A 307 7.66 4.92 10.13
CA THR A 307 7.61 4.87 11.58
C THR A 307 6.16 4.98 12.06
N GLU A 308 5.88 4.70 13.33
CA GLU A 308 4.55 4.91 13.91
C GLU A 308 4.05 6.37 13.74
N GLU A 309 4.95 7.35 13.78
CA GLU A 309 4.64 8.76 13.54
C GLU A 309 4.24 9.00 12.08
N ASP A 310 4.97 8.41 11.13
CA ASP A 310 4.64 8.46 9.70
C ASP A 310 3.26 7.84 9.44
N VAL A 311 2.98 6.65 10.00
CA VAL A 311 1.68 5.98 9.88
C VAL A 311 0.55 6.89 10.39
N LYS A 312 0.69 7.44 11.60
CA LYS A 312 -0.32 8.37 12.18
C LYS A 312 -0.52 9.59 11.29
N TYR A 313 0.55 10.15 10.76
CA TYR A 313 0.52 11.31 9.89
C TYR A 313 -0.19 11.01 8.56
N PHE A 314 0.16 9.93 7.87
CA PHE A 314 -0.47 9.56 6.61
C PHE A 314 -1.93 9.14 6.78
N LYS A 315 -2.29 8.49 7.89
CA LYS A 315 -3.70 8.27 8.25
C LYS A 315 -4.47 9.58 8.36
N LYS A 316 -3.91 10.59 9.02
CA LYS A 316 -4.53 11.92 9.13
C LYS A 316 -4.73 12.57 7.76
N LEU A 317 -3.75 12.46 6.86
CA LEU A 317 -3.90 12.95 5.48
C LEU A 317 -4.97 12.17 4.71
N ALA A 318 -5.01 10.85 4.87
CA ALA A 318 -6.04 10.00 4.26
C ALA A 318 -7.44 10.45 4.67
N HIS A 319 -7.68 10.63 5.97
CA HIS A 319 -8.94 11.14 6.49
C HIS A 319 -9.27 12.55 5.96
N LYS A 320 -8.28 13.46 5.96
CA LYS A 320 -8.46 14.85 5.50
C LYS A 320 -8.92 14.94 4.04
N TYR A 321 -8.42 14.06 3.18
CA TYR A 321 -8.69 14.09 1.74
C TYR A 321 -9.65 12.98 1.26
N GLY A 322 -10.23 12.21 2.17
CA GLY A 322 -11.15 11.11 1.84
C GLY A 322 -10.50 10.00 1.03
N LEU A 323 -9.24 9.68 1.32
CA LEU A 323 -8.47 8.63 0.64
C LEU A 323 -8.55 7.32 1.42
N ILE A 324 -8.63 6.20 0.69
CA ILE A 324 -8.53 4.86 1.27
C ILE A 324 -7.12 4.65 1.81
N GLN A 325 -7.04 4.06 3.00
CA GLN A 325 -5.79 3.68 3.64
C GLN A 325 -5.35 2.33 3.08
N VAL A 326 -4.29 2.32 2.29
CA VAL A 326 -3.68 1.09 1.75
C VAL A 326 -2.30 0.88 2.37
N GLY A 327 -1.70 -0.28 2.12
CA GLY A 327 -0.41 -0.63 2.66
C GLY A 327 0.09 -1.96 2.11
N GLY A 328 1.39 -2.10 2.13
CA GLY A 328 2.06 -3.31 1.69
C GLY A 328 3.54 -3.24 2.02
N THR A 329 4.21 -4.31 1.66
CA THR A 329 5.63 -4.54 1.94
C THR A 329 6.58 -3.80 1.00
N ASP A 330 6.10 -3.36 -0.17
CA ASP A 330 6.98 -3.01 -1.29
C ASP A 330 7.99 -4.16 -1.54
N TRP A 331 7.47 -5.39 -1.61
CA TRP A 331 8.29 -6.59 -1.52
C TRP A 331 9.08 -6.89 -2.79
N HIS A 332 10.39 -7.02 -2.62
CA HIS A 332 11.34 -7.49 -3.65
C HIS A 332 11.88 -8.90 -3.40
N GLY A 333 11.57 -9.52 -2.25
CA GLY A 333 12.06 -10.86 -1.88
C GLY A 333 13.48 -10.94 -1.34
N ILE A 334 14.01 -9.88 -0.72
CA ILE A 334 15.39 -9.84 -0.20
C ILE A 334 15.44 -9.73 1.33
N GLU A 335 14.75 -8.74 1.89
CA GLU A 335 14.88 -8.39 3.32
C GLU A 335 13.63 -8.70 4.15
N GLN A 336 12.51 -8.98 3.49
CA GLN A 336 11.19 -9.12 4.10
C GLN A 336 10.44 -10.26 3.42
N GLU A 337 9.43 -10.77 4.11
CA GLU A 337 8.48 -11.74 3.57
C GLU A 337 7.21 -11.01 3.11
N VAL A 338 6.52 -11.56 2.09
CA VAL A 338 5.22 -11.03 1.65
C VAL A 338 4.26 -11.02 2.83
N GLY A 339 3.59 -9.89 3.06
CA GLY A 339 2.64 -9.73 4.17
C GLY A 339 3.24 -9.32 5.51
N ASP A 340 4.56 -9.13 5.64
CA ASP A 340 5.17 -8.54 6.86
C ASP A 340 4.56 -7.18 7.19
N GLU A 341 4.32 -6.36 6.15
CA GLU A 341 3.45 -5.18 6.19
C GLU A 341 2.15 -5.46 5.44
N ASN A 342 1.04 -5.24 6.13
CA ASN A 342 -0.28 -5.57 5.62
C ASN A 342 -1.35 -4.61 6.14
N VAL A 343 -2.47 -4.59 5.42
CA VAL A 343 -3.69 -3.88 5.82
C VAL A 343 -4.85 -4.86 6.00
N PRO A 344 -5.87 -4.51 6.79
CA PRO A 344 -7.11 -5.27 6.82
C PRO A 344 -7.72 -5.38 5.42
N TYR A 345 -8.32 -6.54 5.12
CA TYR A 345 -8.95 -6.81 3.84
C TYR A 345 -10.10 -5.82 3.49
N ASP A 346 -10.65 -5.11 4.47
CA ASP A 346 -11.59 -3.99 4.26
C ASP A 346 -11.03 -2.92 3.30
N ALA A 347 -9.70 -2.75 3.22
CA ALA A 347 -9.06 -1.88 2.25
C ALA A 347 -9.27 -2.37 0.80
N VAL A 348 -9.22 -3.69 0.58
CA VAL A 348 -9.48 -4.31 -0.73
C VAL A 348 -10.92 -4.09 -1.14
N GLU A 349 -11.87 -4.34 -0.23
CA GLU A 349 -13.29 -4.12 -0.49
C GLU A 349 -13.60 -2.66 -0.83
N SER A 350 -13.00 -1.72 -0.09
CA SER A 350 -13.14 -0.28 -0.37
C SER A 350 -12.62 0.10 -1.77
N LEU A 351 -11.53 -0.53 -2.22
CA LEU A 351 -10.99 -0.31 -3.57
C LEU A 351 -11.92 -0.90 -4.64
N LYS A 352 -12.50 -2.09 -4.41
CA LYS A 352 -13.47 -2.72 -5.34
C LYS A 352 -14.72 -1.85 -5.53
N GLU A 353 -15.26 -1.30 -4.45
CA GLU A 353 -16.42 -0.39 -4.51
C GLU A 353 -16.16 0.78 -5.47
N LEU A 354 -14.97 1.38 -5.42
CA LEU A 354 -14.59 2.49 -6.31
C LEU A 354 -14.36 2.08 -7.77
N LYS A 355 -13.99 0.84 -8.05
CA LYS A 355 -13.91 0.34 -9.44
C LYS A 355 -15.29 0.31 -10.10
N THR A 356 -16.33 0.02 -9.31
CA THR A 356 -17.70 -0.16 -9.80
C THR A 356 -18.51 1.13 -9.95
N SER A 357 -17.93 2.27 -9.56
CA SER A 357 -18.54 3.61 -9.61
C SER A 357 -17.96 4.46 -10.74
#